data_AF-A0A8T3MNW5-F1
#
_entry.id   AF-A0A8T3MNW5-F1
#
_cell.length_a   1.000
_cell.length_b   1.000
_cell.length_c   1.000
_cell.angle_alpha   90.00
_cell.angle_beta   90.00
_cell.angle_gamma   90.00
#
_symmetry.space_group_name_H-M   'P 1'
#
loop_
_entity.id
_entity.type
_entity.pdbx_description
1 polymer ?
#
loop_
_entity_poly.entity_id
_entity_poly.type
_entity_poly.pdbx_seq_one_letter_code
_entity_poly.pdbx_strand_id
1 'polypeptide(L)'
;MDEVADRPLVAVEWEDVTAYTRAAIPEDFEGYRLRKLTCGILWTETDDYVVVVGDYDITNAGKDYRHNDFHIIPRGVIRRLSVLKRPEGSLVSLDVAAG
;
A
#
# COMPACT_ATOMS: atom_id res chain seq x y z
N MET A 1 -2.25 6.97 -22.00
CA MET A 1 -1.84 7.29 -20.62
C MET A 1 -3.04 6.94 -19.76
N ASP A 2 -3.26 5.64 -19.48
CA ASP A 2 -4.46 5.13 -18.79
C ASP A 2 -4.23 3.82 -18.00
N GLU A 3 -3.04 3.21 -18.03
CA GLU A 3 -2.80 1.91 -17.37
C GLU A 3 -2.95 1.93 -15.84
N VAL A 4 -2.89 3.10 -15.21
CA VAL A 4 -3.04 3.23 -13.75
C VAL A 4 -4.51 3.08 -13.34
N ALA A 5 -5.45 3.50 -14.20
CA ALA A 5 -6.88 3.45 -13.91
C ALA A 5 -7.40 2.00 -13.82
N ASP A 6 -6.73 1.05 -14.47
CA ASP A 6 -7.14 -0.36 -14.54
C ASP A 6 -6.46 -1.28 -13.50
N ARG A 7 -5.74 -0.71 -12.52
CA ARG A 7 -5.10 -1.51 -11.46
C ARG A 7 -6.00 -1.68 -10.23
N PRO A 8 -6.03 -2.88 -9.62
CA PRO A 8 -6.87 -3.15 -8.47
C PRO A 8 -6.35 -2.44 -7.21
N LEU A 9 -7.30 -2.00 -6.38
CA LEU A 9 -7.02 -1.60 -5.00
C LEU A 9 -6.94 -2.87 -4.15
N VAL A 10 -5.85 -3.02 -3.39
CA VAL A 10 -5.58 -4.20 -2.57
C VAL A 10 -5.29 -3.83 -1.12
N ALA A 11 -5.52 -4.80 -0.24
CA ALA A 11 -5.00 -4.83 1.12
C ALA A 11 -4.04 -6.01 1.25
N VAL A 12 -2.82 -5.74 1.73
CA VAL A 12 -1.77 -6.74 1.95
C VAL A 12 -1.43 -6.78 3.43
N GLU A 13 -1.65 -7.93 4.05
CA GLU A 13 -1.18 -8.26 5.38
C GLU A 13 0.15 -9.01 5.26
N TRP A 14 1.20 -8.51 5.90
CA TRP A 14 2.55 -9.04 5.75
C TRP A 14 3.40 -8.81 7.00
N GLU A 15 4.52 -9.53 7.07
CA GLU A 15 5.52 -9.41 8.14
C GLU A 15 6.69 -8.54 7.67
N ASP A 16 6.82 -7.33 8.23
CA ASP A 16 7.91 -6.41 7.91
C ASP A 16 9.20 -6.77 8.64
N VAL A 17 9.89 -7.74 8.05
CA VAL A 17 11.22 -8.18 8.44
C VAL A 17 12.32 -7.17 8.08
N THR A 18 12.04 -6.12 7.32
CA THR A 18 13.07 -5.21 6.78
C THR A 18 13.31 -3.97 7.65
N ALA A 19 12.31 -3.51 8.39
CA ALA A 19 12.44 -2.36 9.27
C ALA A 19 13.24 -2.66 10.56
N TYR A 20 13.15 -3.88 11.10
CA TYR A 20 13.73 -4.22 12.41
C TYR A 20 15.06 -4.99 12.34
N THR A 21 15.39 -5.60 11.20
CA THR A 21 16.68 -6.29 11.02
C THR A 21 17.86 -5.35 10.83
N ARG A 22 17.62 -4.06 10.53
CA ARG A 22 18.66 -3.07 10.22
C ARG A 22 19.28 -2.35 11.42
N ALA A 23 18.66 -2.39 12.61
CA ALA A 23 19.08 -1.49 13.72
C ALA A 23 19.12 -2.13 15.13
N ALA A 24 19.03 -3.45 15.24
CA ALA A 24 18.79 -4.23 16.47
C ALA A 24 17.31 -4.30 16.88
N ILE A 25 16.89 -5.52 17.23
CA ILE A 25 15.55 -5.80 17.75
C ILE A 25 15.59 -5.48 19.26
N PRO A 26 14.78 -4.52 19.75
CA PRO A 26 14.72 -4.21 21.17
C PRO A 26 14.38 -5.43 22.05
N GLU A 27 14.83 -5.46 23.30
CA GLU A 27 14.53 -6.56 24.23
C GLU A 27 13.03 -6.68 24.55
N ASP A 28 12.28 -5.58 24.44
CA ASP A 28 10.83 -5.50 24.60
C ASP A 28 10.07 -5.69 23.27
N PHE A 29 10.73 -6.21 22.24
CA PHE A 29 10.11 -6.39 20.94
C PHE A 29 9.05 -7.50 20.96
N GLU A 30 7.81 -7.09 20.73
CA GLU A 30 6.71 -8.03 20.58
C GLU A 30 6.52 -8.40 19.10
N GLY A 31 6.49 -9.70 18.78
CA GLY A 31 6.47 -10.20 17.39
C GLY A 31 5.30 -9.70 16.54
N TYR A 32 4.19 -9.28 17.16
CA TYR A 32 3.07 -8.68 16.42
C TYR A 32 3.46 -7.35 15.76
N ARG A 33 4.53 -6.68 16.20
CA ARG A 33 5.04 -5.42 15.62
C ARG A 33 5.62 -5.63 14.22
N LEU A 34 5.88 -6.87 13.81
CA LEU A 34 6.21 -7.22 12.43
C LEU A 34 4.97 -7.20 11.54
N ARG A 35 3.77 -7.41 12.09
CA ARG A 35 2.54 -7.52 11.30
C ARG A 35 2.10 -6.15 10.82
N LYS A 36 2.14 -5.94 9.51
CA LYS A 36 1.68 -4.72 8.84
C LYS A 36 0.49 -5.01 7.94
N LEU A 37 -0.38 -4.01 7.80
CA LEU A 37 -1.44 -3.97 6.82
C LEU A 37 -1.22 -2.76 5.92
N THR A 38 -0.96 -3.01 4.64
CA THR A 38 -0.76 -1.96 3.64
C THR A 38 -1.93 -1.99 2.66
N CYS A 39 -2.56 -0.84 2.44
CA CYS A 39 -3.61 -0.68 1.43
C CYS A 39 -3.12 0.26 0.33
N GLY A 40 -3.47 -0.04 -0.91
CA GLY A 40 -3.06 0.79 -2.04
C GLY A 40 -3.28 0.13 -3.39
N ILE A 41 -2.79 0.77 -4.44
CA ILE A 41 -2.89 0.25 -5.80
C ILE A 41 -1.85 -0.85 -5.99
N LEU A 42 -2.26 -2.02 -6.45
CA LEU A 42 -1.34 -3.08 -6.85
C LEU A 42 -0.65 -2.65 -8.15
N TRP A 43 0.57 -2.14 -8.02
CA TRP A 43 1.34 -1.58 -9.12
C TRP A 43 2.09 -2.66 -9.92
N THR A 44 2.63 -3.65 -9.21
CA THR A 44 3.38 -4.74 -9.81
C THR A 44 3.16 -6.01 -9.00
N GLU A 45 3.02 -7.13 -9.69
CA GLU A 45 2.93 -8.45 -9.11
C GLU A 45 3.89 -9.38 -9.88
N THR A 46 4.83 -9.99 -9.17
CA THR A 46 5.75 -11.00 -9.70
C THR A 46 5.64 -12.28 -8.87
N ASP A 47 6.36 -13.33 -9.24
CA ASP A 47 6.45 -14.55 -8.41
C ASP A 47 7.19 -14.30 -7.08
N ASP A 48 8.06 -13.29 -7.03
CA ASP A 48 8.92 -13.02 -5.88
C ASP A 48 8.37 -11.95 -4.94
N TYR A 49 7.67 -10.95 -5.48
CA TYR A 49 7.21 -9.79 -4.71
C TYR A 49 5.97 -9.13 -5.30
N VAL A 50 5.32 -8.30 -4.47
CA VAL A 50 4.29 -7.36 -4.90
C VAL A 50 4.73 -5.93 -4.59
N VAL A 51 4.33 -4.99 -5.44
CA VAL A 51 4.51 -3.56 -5.19
C VAL A 51 3.16 -2.93 -4.98
N VAL A 52 2.96 -2.37 -3.79
CA VAL A 52 1.75 -1.61 -3.45
C VAL A 52 2.12 -0.14 -3.37
N VAL A 53 1.54 0.67 -4.25
CA VAL A 53 1.66 2.12 -4.18
C VAL A 53 0.57 2.63 -3.25
N GLY A 54 0.99 3.13 -2.09
CA GLY A 54 0.11 3.78 -1.13
C GLY A 54 -0.04 5.25 -1.49
N ASP A 55 -1.27 5.73 -1.46
CA ASP A 55 -1.57 7.17 -1.44
C ASP A 55 -2.11 7.48 -0.04
N TYR A 56 -1.33 8.20 0.77
CA TYR A 56 -1.85 8.84 1.97
C TYR A 56 -2.29 10.24 1.52
N ASP A 57 -3.59 10.56 1.42
CA ASP A 57 -4.42 10.99 2.55
C ASP A 57 -5.86 11.30 2.05
N ILE A 58 -6.92 10.94 2.79
CA ILE A 58 -8.30 11.32 2.41
C ILE A 58 -9.05 12.07 3.53
N THR A 59 -8.51 12.24 4.74
CA THR A 59 -9.25 12.96 5.81
C THR A 59 -8.41 13.77 6.80
N ASN A 60 -7.07 13.73 6.77
CA ASN A 60 -6.25 14.34 7.82
C ASN A 60 -5.71 15.73 7.44
N ALA A 61 -6.59 16.72 7.52
CA ALA A 61 -6.20 18.13 7.45
C ALA A 61 -5.13 18.47 8.52
N GLY A 62 -3.92 18.85 8.07
CA GLY A 62 -3.03 19.74 8.82
C GLY A 62 -1.72 19.19 9.39
N LYS A 63 -1.21 18.01 8.99
CA LYS A 63 0.13 17.55 9.40
C LYS A 63 0.91 16.96 8.23
N ASP A 64 2.17 17.36 8.09
CA ASP A 64 3.09 17.07 6.98
C ASP A 64 3.21 15.58 6.56
N TYR A 65 2.29 15.06 5.74
CA TYR A 65 2.39 13.71 5.18
C TYR A 65 2.33 13.70 3.64
N ARG A 66 3.17 14.52 3.00
CA ARG A 66 3.44 14.42 1.54
C ARG A 66 4.35 13.23 1.23
N HIS A 67 3.97 12.04 1.67
CA HIS A 67 4.76 10.82 1.44
C HIS A 67 3.98 9.89 0.53
N ASN A 68 4.30 9.96 -0.77
CA ASN A 68 3.93 8.95 -1.75
C ASN A 68 4.87 7.76 -1.55
N ASP A 69 4.54 6.89 -0.61
CA ASP A 69 5.34 5.71 -0.32
C ASP A 69 4.82 4.50 -1.09
N PHE A 70 5.77 3.72 -1.62
CA PHE A 70 5.48 2.39 -2.17
C PHE A 70 6.13 1.33 -1.29
N HIS A 71 5.44 0.20 -1.15
CA HIS A 71 5.95 -0.96 -0.45
C HIS A 71 6.28 -2.06 -1.46
N ILE A 72 7.54 -2.48 -1.48
CA ILE A 72 7.95 -3.73 -2.14
C ILE A 72 7.89 -4.83 -1.08
N ILE A 73 6.96 -5.76 -1.24
CA ILE A 73 6.64 -6.79 -0.24
C ILE A 73 7.00 -8.16 -0.83
N PRO A 74 8.03 -8.86 -0.32
CA PRO A 74 8.35 -10.21 -0.76
C PRO A 74 7.20 -11.18 -0.48
N ARG A 75 6.89 -12.09 -1.41
CA ARG A 75 5.77 -13.03 -1.23
C ARG A 75 5.89 -13.91 -0.01
N GLY A 76 7.11 -14.31 0.35
CA GLY A 76 7.38 -15.16 1.50
C GLY A 76 6.94 -14.56 2.84
N VAL A 77 6.74 -13.25 2.92
CA VAL A 77 6.26 -12.57 4.14
C VAL A 77 4.80 -12.13 4.05
N ILE A 78 4.13 -12.35 2.91
CA ILE A 78 2.71 -12.04 2.75
C ILE A 78 1.89 -13.13 3.43
N ARG A 79 1.09 -12.72 4.41
CA ARG A 79 0.12 -13.59 5.08
C ARG A 79 -1.19 -13.62 4.33
N ARG A 80 -1.61 -12.48 3.79
CA ARG A 80 -2.86 -12.35 3.02
C ARG A 80 -2.78 -11.19 2.03
N LEU A 81 -3.23 -11.42 0.81
CA LEU A 81 -3.49 -10.38 -0.18
C LEU A 81 -4.97 -10.43 -0.55
N SER A 82 -5.68 -9.32 -0.39
CA SER A 82 -7.11 -9.20 -0.72
C SER A 82 -7.32 -8.08 -1.73
N VAL A 83 -8.09 -8.37 -2.78
CA VAL A 83 -8.55 -7.33 -3.72
C VAL A 83 -9.76 -6.64 -3.10
N LEU A 84 -9.64 -5.35 -2.82
CA LEU A 84 -10.69 -4.52 -2.23
C LEU A 84 -11.64 -3.97 -3.28
N LYS A 85 -11.08 -3.51 -4.41
CA LYS A 85 -11.83 -2.98 -5.54
C LYS A 85 -11.10 -3.34 -6.83
N ARG A 86 -11.83 -3.86 -7.80
CA ARG A 86 -11.35 -3.92 -9.19
C ARG A 86 -11.82 -2.64 -9.88
N PRO A 87 -11.04 -2.06 -10.78
CA PRO A 87 -11.50 -0.93 -11.54
C PRO A 87 -12.68 -1.37 -12.39
N GLU A 88 -13.81 -0.75 -12.12
CA GLU A 88 -15.00 -0.80 -12.97
C GLU A 88 -14.81 0.39 -13.91
N GLY A 89 -14.63 0.12 -15.21
CA GLY A 89 -14.08 1.05 -16.20
C GLY A 89 -14.88 2.34 -16.45
N SER A 90 -14.93 3.23 -15.48
CA SER A 90 -15.49 4.57 -15.60
C SER A 90 -14.65 5.55 -14.79
N LEU A 91 -13.71 6.19 -15.47
CA LEU A 91 -13.11 7.44 -15.03
C LEU A 91 -14.21 8.50 -15.06
N VAL A 92 -14.71 8.91 -13.88
CA VAL A 92 -15.65 10.03 -13.79
C VAL A 92 -14.81 11.30 -13.69
N SER A 93 -14.82 12.11 -14.75
CA SER A 93 -14.32 13.49 -14.68
C SER A 93 -15.14 14.25 -13.65
N LEU A 94 -14.48 14.83 -12.65
CA LEU A 94 -15.12 15.84 -11.81
C LEU A 94 -15.12 17.15 -12.61
N ASP A 95 -16.28 17.51 -13.18
CA ASP A 95 -16.47 18.82 -13.76
C ASP A 95 -16.40 19.86 -12.64
N VAL A 96 -15.23 20.48 -12.49
CA VAL A 96 -15.06 21.62 -11.59
C VAL A 96 -15.73 22.82 -12.24
N ALA A 97 -16.97 23.08 -11.84
CA ALA A 97 -17.62 24.35 -12.14
C ALA A 97 -16.83 25.47 -11.46
N ALA A 98 -16.05 26.21 -12.24
CA ALA A 98 -15.44 27.46 -11.81
C ALA A 98 -16.56 28.49 -11.61
N GLY A 99 -16.86 28.78 -10.33
CA GLY A 99 -17.67 29.92 -9.90
C GLY A 99 -16.79 31.08 -9.46
#